data_AF-A0A969TYH7-F1
#
_entry.id   AF-A0A969TYH7-F1
#
_cell.length_a   1.000
_cell.length_b   1.000
_cell.length_c   1.000
_cell.angle_alpha   90.00
_cell.angle_beta   90.00
_cell.angle_gamma   90.00
#
_symmetry.space_group_name_H-M   'P 1'
#
loop_
_entity.id
_entity.type
_entity.pdbx_description
1 polymer ?
#
loop_
_entity_poly.entity_id
_entity_poly.type
_entity_poly.pdbx_seq_one_letter_code
_entity_poly.pdbx_strand_id
1 'polypeptide(L)'
;MLRATKILDHVHGTAGRITLDETGRNRRRMVMVSDAIDGAPGIEFLLDLPETTLLRHGEGLLLDDGRVIEVIAAPEALYAVFGANPRHLLTLAWQIGNRHLAAEIHGNRILIRQDAVIKTMLEGLGARVMEVMAPFTPEGGAYGGRANPHDHGHGSADDHHGHDHGHKHG
;
A
#
# COMPACT_ATOMS: atom_id res chain seq x y z
N MET A 1 -2.02 -10.45 -25.22
CA MET A 1 -2.23 -9.44 -24.17
C MET A 1 -0.87 -9.04 -23.64
N LEU A 2 -0.60 -7.74 -23.48
CA LEU A 2 0.66 -7.23 -22.92
C LEU A 2 0.79 -7.68 -21.47
N ARG A 3 2.02 -7.86 -20.97
CA ARG A 3 2.26 -8.18 -19.56
C ARG A 3 3.18 -7.14 -18.94
N ALA A 4 2.91 -6.84 -17.68
CA ALA A 4 3.78 -6.06 -16.81
C ALA A 4 4.38 -7.01 -15.77
N THR A 5 5.67 -7.33 -15.91
CA THR A 5 6.37 -8.28 -15.02
C THR A 5 7.42 -7.60 -14.14
N LYS A 6 7.69 -6.32 -14.38
CA LYS A 6 8.72 -5.55 -13.69
C LYS A 6 8.23 -4.16 -13.29
N ILE A 7 8.61 -3.75 -12.08
CA ILE A 7 8.41 -2.39 -11.55
C ILE A 7 9.69 -1.58 -11.75
N LEU A 8 9.54 -0.31 -12.09
CA LEU A 8 10.61 0.68 -12.21
C LEU A 8 10.44 1.73 -11.10
N ASP A 9 11.50 2.01 -10.34
CA ASP A 9 11.46 2.97 -9.22
C ASP A 9 11.21 4.41 -9.70
N HIS A 10 11.66 4.72 -10.93
CA HIS A 10 11.54 6.04 -11.54
C HIS A 10 11.09 5.92 -13.00
N VAL A 11 10.12 6.76 -13.37
CA VAL A 11 9.57 6.81 -14.72
C VAL A 11 10.18 7.99 -15.49
N HIS A 12 10.97 7.68 -16.53
CA HIS A 12 11.48 8.67 -17.48
C HIS A 12 10.66 8.57 -18.78
N GLY A 13 9.50 9.22 -18.78
CA GLY A 13 8.52 9.13 -19.87
C GLY A 13 7.56 7.97 -19.68
N THR A 14 6.28 8.22 -19.94
CA THR A 14 5.20 7.25 -19.74
C THR A 14 4.36 7.12 -21.00
N ALA A 15 3.93 5.90 -21.30
CA ALA A 15 2.98 5.62 -22.36
C ALA A 15 1.52 5.75 -21.89
N GLY A 16 1.29 5.85 -20.58
CA GLY A 16 -0.03 5.96 -19.97
C GLY A 16 0.06 5.88 -18.46
N ARG A 17 -1.00 6.28 -17.76
CA ARG A 17 -1.05 6.24 -16.29
C ARG A 17 -2.11 5.26 -15.85
N ILE A 18 -1.98 4.68 -14.66
CA ILE A 18 -3.05 3.90 -14.04
C ILE A 18 -3.29 4.45 -12.64
N THR A 19 -4.51 4.94 -12.42
CA THR A 19 -4.91 5.54 -11.13
C THR A 19 -5.62 4.49 -10.28
N LEU A 20 -5.04 4.18 -9.13
CA LEU A 20 -5.50 3.10 -8.24
C LEU A 20 -5.53 3.56 -6.79
N ASP A 21 -6.57 3.16 -6.06
CA ASP A 21 -6.59 3.26 -4.60
C ASP A 21 -5.57 2.29 -3.97
N GLU A 22 -5.32 2.40 -2.66
CA GLU A 22 -4.39 1.49 -1.96
C GLU A 22 -4.76 0.01 -2.14
N THR A 23 -6.05 -0.33 -2.06
CA THR A 23 -6.50 -1.71 -2.24
C THR A 23 -6.14 -2.23 -3.62
N GLY A 24 -6.31 -1.44 -4.67
CA GLY A 24 -5.97 -1.75 -6.06
C GLY A 24 -4.47 -1.79 -6.33
N ARG A 25 -3.67 -1.10 -5.51
CA ARG A 25 -2.21 -1.07 -5.61
C ARG A 25 -1.53 -2.25 -4.93
N ASN A 26 -2.19 -2.99 -4.04
CA ASN A 26 -1.61 -4.19 -3.44
C ASN A 26 -1.98 -5.45 -4.23
N ARG A 27 -1.15 -5.81 -5.24
CA ARG A 27 -1.50 -6.84 -6.22
C ARG A 27 -0.28 -7.67 -6.65
N ARG A 28 -0.53 -8.94 -6.97
CA ARG A 28 0.42 -9.82 -7.66
C ARG A 28 0.07 -9.98 -9.13
N ARG A 29 -1.16 -10.39 -9.40
CA ARG A 29 -1.60 -10.77 -10.74
C ARG A 29 -3.03 -10.32 -11.00
N MET A 30 -3.25 -9.50 -12.02
CA MET A 30 -4.56 -8.97 -12.38
C MET A 30 -4.55 -8.41 -13.81
N VAL A 31 -5.64 -8.59 -14.56
CA VAL A 31 -5.83 -7.83 -15.80
C VAL A 31 -6.20 -6.40 -15.42
N MET A 32 -5.48 -5.44 -15.97
CA MET A 32 -5.58 -4.02 -15.69
C MET A 32 -5.78 -3.25 -17.00
N VAL A 33 -6.39 -2.08 -16.90
CA VAL A 33 -6.53 -1.13 -17.99
C VAL A 33 -6.02 0.20 -17.49
N SER A 34 -5.08 0.81 -18.23
CA SER A 34 -4.59 2.15 -17.89
C SER A 34 -5.72 3.18 -18.05
N ASP A 35 -5.55 4.35 -17.44
CA ASP A 35 -6.44 5.47 -17.60
C ASP A 35 -6.52 5.88 -19.08
N ALA A 36 -7.70 6.34 -19.51
CA ALA A 36 -7.87 6.99 -20.80
C ALA A 36 -7.31 8.42 -20.72
N ILE A 37 -6.46 8.80 -21.68
CA ILE A 37 -5.79 10.10 -21.71
C ILE A 37 -6.06 10.73 -23.08
N ASP A 38 -6.47 12.00 -23.09
CA ASP A 38 -6.70 12.80 -24.31
C ASP A 38 -7.60 12.12 -25.36
N GLY A 39 -8.60 11.35 -24.90
CA GLY A 39 -9.55 10.63 -25.75
C GLY A 39 -9.01 9.33 -26.35
N ALA A 40 -7.75 8.96 -26.09
CA ALA A 40 -7.23 7.64 -26.40
C ALA A 40 -7.73 6.60 -25.36
N PRO A 41 -8.10 5.38 -25.80
CA PRO A 41 -8.50 4.33 -24.87
C PRO A 41 -7.33 3.90 -24.00
N GLY A 42 -7.65 3.39 -22.80
CA GLY A 42 -6.68 2.77 -21.92
C GLY A 42 -5.98 1.58 -22.55
N ILE A 43 -4.75 1.33 -22.13
CA ILE A 43 -3.96 0.17 -22.54
C ILE A 43 -4.31 -0.99 -21.62
N GLU A 44 -4.84 -2.08 -22.17
CA GLU A 44 -5.08 -3.32 -21.44
C GLU A 44 -3.79 -4.15 -21.32
N PHE A 45 -3.47 -4.58 -20.10
CA PHE A 45 -2.31 -5.41 -19.81
C PHE A 45 -2.56 -6.33 -18.62
N LEU A 46 -1.79 -7.41 -18.52
CA LEU A 46 -1.77 -8.31 -17.38
C LEU A 46 -0.62 -7.92 -16.45
N LEU A 47 -0.92 -7.46 -15.23
CA LEU A 47 0.07 -7.43 -14.16
C LEU A 47 0.39 -8.88 -13.77
N ASP A 48 1.67 -9.24 -13.72
CA ASP A 48 2.12 -10.58 -13.34
C ASP A 48 3.47 -10.53 -12.62
N LEU A 49 3.39 -10.23 -11.33
CA LEU A 49 4.54 -10.14 -10.43
C LEU A 49 4.82 -11.48 -9.74
N PRO A 50 6.06 -11.73 -9.31
CA PRO A 50 6.41 -12.96 -8.59
C PRO A 50 5.64 -13.09 -7.28
N GLU A 51 5.39 -11.98 -6.59
CA GLU A 51 4.69 -11.90 -5.31
C GLU A 51 3.76 -10.68 -5.23
N THR A 52 2.88 -10.68 -4.23
CA THR A 52 1.99 -9.55 -3.95
C THR A 52 2.83 -8.34 -3.57
N THR A 53 2.74 -7.28 -4.38
CA THR A 53 3.55 -6.08 -4.21
C THR A 53 2.64 -4.86 -4.11
N LEU A 54 3.00 -3.91 -3.25
CA LEU A 54 2.38 -2.59 -3.21
C LEU A 54 2.97 -1.71 -4.30
N LEU A 55 2.18 -1.41 -5.33
CA LEU A 55 2.53 -0.47 -6.39
C LEU A 55 2.52 0.96 -5.81
N ARG A 56 3.68 1.61 -5.75
CA ARG A 56 3.79 2.94 -5.14
C ARG A 56 3.50 4.03 -6.16
N HIS A 57 3.08 5.19 -5.65
CA HIS A 57 2.91 6.37 -6.48
C HIS A 57 4.23 6.76 -7.15
N GLY A 58 4.20 6.99 -8.46
CA GLY A 58 5.35 7.39 -9.26
C GLY A 58 6.20 6.23 -9.77
N GLU A 59 5.91 4.99 -9.39
CA GLU A 59 6.54 3.80 -9.98
C GLU A 59 6.02 3.52 -11.39
N GLY A 60 6.83 2.82 -12.19
CA GLY A 60 6.48 2.41 -13.54
C GLY A 60 6.25 0.91 -13.67
N LEU A 61 5.19 0.51 -14.35
CA LEU A 61 4.96 -0.86 -14.80
C LEU A 61 5.54 -1.02 -16.21
N LEU A 62 6.64 -1.77 -16.33
CA LEU A 62 7.27 -2.03 -17.62
C LEU A 62 6.52 -3.14 -18.36
N LEU A 63 5.95 -2.78 -19.50
CA LEU A 63 5.29 -3.73 -20.41
C LEU A 63 6.32 -4.48 -21.26
N ASP A 64 5.97 -5.69 -21.70
CA ASP A 64 6.82 -6.53 -22.55
C ASP A 64 7.22 -5.88 -23.90
N ASP A 65 6.50 -4.85 -24.35
CA ASP A 65 6.81 -4.09 -25.57
C ASP A 65 7.68 -2.84 -25.31
N GLY A 66 8.16 -2.67 -24.07
CA GLY A 66 9.03 -1.57 -23.65
C GLY A 66 8.30 -0.31 -23.20
N ARG A 67 6.97 -0.24 -23.31
CA ARG A 67 6.19 0.89 -22.77
C ARG A 67 6.14 0.85 -21.25
N VAL A 68 6.00 2.01 -20.63
CA VAL A 68 5.89 2.15 -19.17
C VAL A 68 4.55 2.76 -18.82
N ILE A 69 3.80 2.11 -17.93
CA ILE A 69 2.57 2.66 -17.34
C ILE A 69 2.91 3.21 -15.96
N GLU A 70 2.72 4.50 -15.74
CA GLU A 70 3.00 5.15 -14.44
C GLU A 70 1.87 4.87 -13.44
N VAL A 71 2.22 4.52 -12.22
CA VAL A 71 1.27 4.26 -11.14
C VAL A 71 0.93 5.55 -10.41
N ILE A 72 -0.34 5.92 -10.41
CA ILE A 72 -0.86 7.07 -9.68
C ILE A 72 -1.70 6.58 -8.50
N ALA A 73 -1.33 7.00 -7.29
CA ALA A 73 -2.17 6.72 -6.12
C ALA A 73 -3.38 7.67 -6.16
N ALA A 74 -4.57 7.07 -6.23
CA ALA A 74 -5.82 7.82 -6.24
C ALA A 74 -6.00 8.62 -4.94
N PRO A 75 -6.53 9.85 -4.99
CA PRO A 75 -6.98 10.54 -3.78
C PRO A 75 -8.09 9.74 -3.09
N GLU A 76 -7.86 9.36 -1.83
CA GLU A 76 -8.83 8.67 -0.97
C GLU A 76 -9.38 9.65 0.06
N ALA A 77 -10.61 9.37 0.54
CA ALA A 77 -11.21 10.10 1.65
C ALA A 77 -10.58 9.62 2.97
N LEU A 78 -9.78 10.48 3.59
CA LEU A 78 -9.00 10.15 4.79
C LEU A 78 -9.32 11.11 5.93
N TYR A 79 -8.89 10.70 7.12
CA TYR A 79 -8.71 11.57 8.27
C TYR A 79 -7.23 11.81 8.53
N ALA A 80 -6.84 13.08 8.62
CA ALA A 80 -5.56 13.51 9.16
C ALA A 80 -5.69 13.73 10.67
N VAL A 81 -5.00 12.90 11.45
CA VAL A 81 -5.03 12.86 12.90
C VAL A 81 -3.79 13.55 13.46
N PHE A 82 -4.00 14.54 14.32
CA PHE A 82 -2.94 15.33 14.95
C PHE A 82 -2.99 15.19 16.48
N GLY A 83 -1.83 14.96 17.09
CA GLY A 83 -1.65 15.02 18.54
C GLY A 83 -1.32 16.42 19.01
N ALA A 84 -1.60 16.72 20.28
CA ALA A 84 -1.25 18.00 20.91
C ALA A 84 0.27 18.23 21.04
N ASN A 85 1.06 17.16 21.01
CA ASN A 85 2.52 17.15 21.02
C ASN A 85 3.02 15.78 20.49
N PRO A 86 4.33 15.61 20.24
CA PRO A 86 4.86 14.35 19.68
C PRO A 86 4.54 13.11 20.52
N ARG A 87 4.63 13.21 21.85
CA ARG A 87 4.29 12.10 22.76
C ARG A 87 2.81 11.72 22.62
N HIS A 88 1.92 12.70 22.51
CA HIS A 88 0.50 12.43 22.30
C HIS A 88 0.27 11.75 20.93
N LEU A 89 0.94 12.20 19.86
CA LEU A 89 0.83 11.55 18.55
C LEU A 89 1.25 10.08 18.59
N LEU A 90 2.31 9.73 19.32
CA LEU A 90 2.72 8.33 19.53
C LEU A 90 1.66 7.52 20.28
N THR A 91 1.03 8.09 21.32
CA THR A 91 -0.08 7.44 22.01
C THR A 91 -1.27 7.20 21.07
N LEU A 92 -1.59 8.15 20.19
CA LEU A 92 -2.65 7.99 19.19
C LEU A 92 -2.28 6.90 18.18
N ALA A 93 -1.03 6.86 17.70
CA ALA A 93 -0.54 5.80 16.82
C ALA A 93 -0.71 4.42 17.45
N TRP A 94 -0.38 4.28 18.74
CA TRP A 94 -0.61 3.05 19.49
C TRP A 94 -2.09 2.65 19.54
N GLN A 95 -3.00 3.61 19.79
CA GLN A 95 -4.43 3.33 19.83
C GLN A 95 -5.01 2.94 18.45
N ILE A 96 -4.52 3.55 17.39
CA ILE A 96 -4.87 3.20 16.01
C ILE A 96 -4.37 1.78 15.68
N GLY A 97 -3.10 1.49 16.00
CA GLY A 97 -2.49 0.18 15.79
C GLY A 97 -3.18 -0.95 16.55
N ASN A 98 -3.59 -0.71 17.81
CA ASN A 98 -4.35 -1.67 18.62
C ASN A 98 -5.70 -2.07 18.01
N ARG A 99 -6.20 -1.32 17.02
CA ARG A 99 -7.43 -1.59 16.28
C ARG A 99 -7.17 -2.20 14.91
N HIS A 100 -5.92 -2.52 14.60
CA HIS A 100 -5.50 -3.07 13.31
C HIS A 100 -5.95 -2.22 12.11
N LEU A 101 -5.94 -0.90 12.28
CA LEU A 101 -6.28 0.03 11.20
C LEU A 101 -5.05 0.27 10.33
N ALA A 102 -5.25 0.27 9.01
CA ALA A 102 -4.27 0.79 8.08
C ALA A 102 -4.00 2.27 8.40
N ALA A 103 -2.73 2.63 8.53
CA ALA A 103 -2.31 3.98 8.89
C ALA A 103 -1.04 4.35 8.14
N GLU A 104 -1.02 5.55 7.57
CA GLU A 104 0.20 6.16 7.02
C GLU A 104 0.76 7.13 8.07
N ILE A 105 2.03 6.95 8.43
CA ILE A 105 2.64 7.65 9.56
C ILE A 105 3.55 8.76 9.04
N HIS A 106 3.25 9.99 9.44
CA HIS A 106 4.13 11.14 9.21
C HIS A 106 4.64 11.70 10.54
N GLY A 107 5.73 12.49 10.50
CA GLY A 107 6.33 13.05 11.71
C GLY A 107 5.42 13.96 12.54
N ASN A 108 4.34 14.50 11.96
CA ASN A 108 3.41 15.42 12.63
C ASN A 108 1.93 15.02 12.56
N ARG A 109 1.58 13.92 11.87
CA ARG A 109 0.20 13.47 11.70
C ARG A 109 0.14 12.00 11.31
N ILE A 110 -1.03 11.40 11.43
CA ILE A 110 -1.33 10.05 10.95
C ILE A 110 -2.50 10.16 9.97
N LEU A 111 -2.41 9.51 8.81
CA LEU A 111 -3.56 9.37 7.92
C LEU A 111 -4.20 8.00 8.16
N ILE A 112 -5.53 7.98 8.24
CA ILE A 112 -6.35 6.77 8.28
C ILE A 112 -7.54 6.96 7.35
N ARG A 113 -8.18 5.86 6.93
CA ARG A 113 -9.45 5.93 6.21
C ARG A 113 -10.54 6.59 7.06
N GLN A 114 -11.48 7.24 6.40
CA GLN A 114 -12.62 7.81 7.11
C GLN A 114 -13.51 6.73 7.69
N ASP A 115 -13.54 6.68 9.03
CA ASP A 115 -14.47 5.90 9.84
C ASP A 115 -14.98 6.78 10.99
N ALA A 116 -16.29 7.04 11.03
CA ALA A 116 -16.91 7.94 12.00
C ALA A 116 -16.78 7.44 13.47
N VAL A 117 -16.76 6.13 13.69
CA VAL A 117 -16.57 5.53 15.02
C VAL A 117 -15.13 5.79 15.48
N ILE A 118 -14.17 5.60 14.58
CA ILE A 118 -12.76 5.87 14.87
C ILE A 118 -12.52 7.36 15.09
N LYS A 119 -13.12 8.24 14.28
CA LYS A 119 -13.07 9.70 14.48
C LYS A 119 -13.51 10.10 15.88
N THR A 120 -14.70 9.65 16.28
CA THR A 120 -15.28 9.96 17.60
C THR A 120 -14.37 9.49 18.74
N MET A 121 -13.81 8.29 18.60
CA MET A 121 -12.88 7.73 19.59
C MET A 121 -11.57 8.52 19.68
N LEU A 122 -10.99 8.94 18.54
CA LEU A 122 -9.77 9.76 18.52
C LEU A 122 -10.01 11.16 19.08
N GLU A 123 -11.14 11.79 18.74
CA GLU A 123 -11.54 13.09 19.31
C GLU A 123 -11.74 12.99 20.82
N GLY A 124 -12.34 11.89 21.32
CA GLY A 124 -12.48 11.61 22.75
C GLY A 124 -11.14 11.42 23.48
N LEU A 125 -10.08 11.03 22.77
CA LEU A 125 -8.70 10.98 23.27
C LEU A 125 -7.98 12.34 23.18
N GLY A 126 -8.66 13.39 22.71
CA GLY A 126 -8.11 14.73 22.55
C GLY A 126 -7.32 14.95 21.26
N ALA A 127 -7.45 14.06 20.27
CA ALA A 127 -6.87 14.28 18.96
C ALA A 127 -7.63 15.38 18.19
N ARG A 128 -6.90 16.13 17.36
CA ARG A 128 -7.52 16.97 16.33
C ARG A 128 -7.60 16.17 15.05
N VAL A 129 -8.81 15.96 14.53
CA VAL A 129 -9.07 15.16 13.32
C VAL A 129 -9.57 16.06 12.20
N MET A 130 -8.99 15.97 11.01
CA MET A 130 -9.38 16.73 9.83
C MET A 130 -9.70 15.82 8.65
N GLU A 131 -10.73 16.16 7.88
CA GLU A 131 -11.03 15.48 6.61
C GLU A 131 -10.07 15.95 5.52
N VAL A 132 -9.49 15.01 4.79
CA VAL A 132 -8.58 15.29 3.67
C VAL A 132 -8.84 14.33 2.51
N MET A 133 -8.67 14.82 1.29
CA MET A 133 -8.57 14.00 0.08
C MET A 133 -7.11 13.91 -0.31
N ALA A 134 -6.50 12.74 -0.16
CA ALA A 134 -5.08 12.56 -0.42
C ALA A 134 -4.76 11.13 -0.84
N PRO A 135 -3.65 10.89 -1.57
CA PRO A 135 -3.09 9.56 -1.72
C PRO A 135 -2.86 8.90 -0.37
N PHE A 136 -3.01 7.58 -0.30
CA PHE A 136 -2.87 6.83 0.95
C PHE A 136 -1.91 5.64 0.79
N THR A 137 -0.75 5.67 1.44
CA THR A 137 0.23 4.58 1.40
C THR A 137 0.52 4.14 2.83
N PRO A 138 -0.37 3.35 3.45
CA PRO A 138 -0.23 2.92 4.82
C PRO A 138 1.02 2.08 5.02
N GLU A 139 1.52 2.11 6.26
CA GLU A 139 2.64 1.27 6.67
C GLU A 139 2.27 -0.22 6.51
N GLY A 140 3.20 -0.99 5.96
CA GLY A 140 3.07 -2.45 5.88
C GLY A 140 3.12 -3.08 7.28
N GLY A 141 2.34 -4.14 7.48
CA GLY A 141 2.40 -4.90 8.72
C GLY A 141 3.75 -5.59 8.91
N ALA A 142 4.15 -5.85 10.16
CA ALA A 142 5.43 -6.48 10.51
C ALA A 142 5.66 -7.88 9.89
N TYR A 143 4.60 -8.51 9.38
CA TYR A 143 4.61 -9.87 8.84
C TYR A 143 4.06 -9.95 7.40
N GLY A 144 3.85 -8.81 6.74
CA GLY A 144 3.37 -8.72 5.35
C GLY A 144 4.34 -7.93 4.47
N GLY A 145 4.97 -8.63 3.52
CA GLY A 145 5.65 -8.11 2.32
C GLY A 145 6.19 -6.67 2.36
N ARG A 146 7.39 -6.51 2.94
CA ARG A 146 8.38 -5.42 2.75
C ARG A 146 7.82 -4.07 2.26
N ALA A 147 7.38 -3.24 3.21
CA ALA A 147 7.07 -1.83 2.99
C ALA A 147 8.24 -0.87 3.30
N ASN A 148 9.51 -1.31 3.35
CA ASN A 148 10.67 -0.42 3.55
C ASN A 148 11.78 -0.64 2.51
N PRO A 149 12.33 0.42 1.88
CA PRO A 149 13.35 0.35 0.83
C PRO A 149 14.80 0.30 1.38
N HIS A 150 15.01 -0.31 2.54
CA HIS A 150 16.33 -0.37 3.18
C HIS A 150 16.69 -1.78 3.62
N ASP A 151 16.66 -2.77 2.72
CA ASP A 151 17.62 -3.88 2.83
C ASP A 151 17.78 -4.66 1.51
N HIS A 152 18.95 -4.54 0.90
CA HIS A 152 19.45 -5.52 -0.05
C HIS A 152 20.22 -6.57 0.75
N GLY A 153 19.63 -7.74 0.96
CA GLY A 153 20.34 -8.79 1.70
C GLY A 153 19.64 -10.15 1.68
N HIS A 154 20.15 -11.03 0.82
CA HIS A 154 20.20 -12.49 0.90
C HIS A 154 18.90 -13.30 1.08
N GLY A 155 18.67 -14.18 0.09
CA GLY A 155 17.65 -15.22 0.16
C GLY A 155 17.89 -16.21 1.29
N SER A 156 16.79 -16.73 1.82
CA SER A 156 16.79 -17.95 2.62
C SER A 156 15.91 -18.96 1.91
N ALA A 157 16.54 -20.07 1.56
CA ALA A 157 15.94 -21.26 1.00
C ALA A 157 14.84 -21.82 1.92
N ASP A 158 13.84 -22.43 1.28
CA ASP A 158 12.86 -23.31 1.90
C ASP A 158 13.55 -24.41 2.71
N ASP A 159 13.26 -24.48 4.02
CA ASP A 159 13.49 -25.68 4.82
C ASP A 159 12.17 -26.17 5.40
N HIS A 160 11.72 -27.31 4.85
CA HIS A 160 10.55 -28.05 5.26
C HIS A 160 10.80 -28.77 6.59
N HIS A 161 10.07 -28.41 7.65
CA HIS A 161 9.91 -29.26 8.82
C HIS A 161 8.45 -29.55 9.11
N GLY A 162 7.99 -30.71 8.62
CA GLY A 162 6.75 -31.34 9.07
C GLY A 162 7.00 -32.06 10.39
N HIS A 163 6.27 -31.67 11.44
CA HIS A 163 6.21 -32.41 12.70
C HIS A 163 4.87 -33.16 12.77
N ASP A 164 4.97 -34.48 12.59
CA ASP A 164 3.91 -35.44 12.88
C ASP A 164 3.86 -35.69 14.39
N HIS A 165 2.69 -35.49 15.01
CA HIS A 165 2.46 -35.77 16.42
C HIS A 165 1.49 -36.95 16.56
N GLY A 166 2.05 -38.15 16.65
CA GLY A 166 1.35 -39.34 17.06
C GLY A 166 0.99 -39.30 18.55
N HIS A 167 -0.31 -39.33 18.85
CA HIS A 167 -0.83 -39.51 20.21
C HIS A 167 -0.75 -40.99 20.63
N LYS A 168 -0.21 -41.26 21.83
CA LYS A 168 -0.45 -42.51 22.56
C LYS A 168 -0.93 -42.23 23.98
N HIS A 169 -1.99 -42.92 24.33
CA HIS A 169 -2.67 -42.93 25.62
C HIS A 169 -1.87 -43.72 26.67
N GLY A 170 -1.97 -43.24 27.91
CA GLY A 170 -1.74 -43.98 29.14
C GLY A 170 -2.80 -43.55 30.15
#